data_AF-A0AAU9CUM7-F1
#
_entry.id   AF-A0AAU9CUM7-F1
#
_cell.length_a   1.000
_cell.length_b   1.000
_cell.length_c   1.000
_cell.angle_alpha   90.00
_cell.angle_beta   90.00
_cell.angle_gamma   90.00
#
_symmetry.space_group_name_H-M   'P 1'
#
loop_
_entity.id
_entity.type
_entity.pdbx_description
1 polymer ?
#
loop_
_entity_poly.entity_id
_entity_poly.type
_entity_poly.pdbx_seq_one_letter_code
_entity_poly.pdbx_strand_id
1 'polypeptide(L)'
;MFLGNIDHFLKLTMMKGSWIVGTLALALSISCAMAQKSLKPIPKPKGYVCYRTTAPVTIDGKLDEKDWANAEWTDAFIDIEGSEKPTPRFKTRAKMLWDDKYLYVSAELEEPHLWGKLTKDESIIYYDNDFEIFIDPNSDTHLYHEFEINVLGTKWDLMLDKPYREGGLHVNGWDMKGLKSAVSVDGTINDPSDTDKGWSVEVALPLASLSETQFGRALPRHGTQWRINFSRVEWKHEIKKGKYVKKRRENGKRIREDNWVWSPQYLINMHYPERWGFLQFSDKKVGGRKEPFKYDQDEIVRLWMYEVYYAQRSFRHKKGRYAKTFQELGVTDFTLDGKTLESPWMDASERFFEATVTSPFSGRVCHIRFDGKSWFDSRRKRKRKGA
;
A
#
# COMPACT_ATOMS: atom_id res chain seq x y z
N MET A 1 -17.64 -22.47 65.65
CA MET A 1 -16.17 -22.56 65.46
C MET A 1 -15.81 -21.56 64.37
N PHE A 2 -15.52 -20.31 64.78
CA PHE A 2 -14.17 -19.71 64.76
C PHE A 2 -13.64 -19.51 63.32
N LEU A 3 -13.90 -18.33 62.74
CA LEU A 3 -12.95 -17.21 62.48
C LEU A 3 -11.93 -17.54 61.38
N GLY A 4 -11.62 -16.74 60.36
CA GLY A 4 -11.88 -15.34 60.06
C GLY A 4 -11.12 -14.92 58.78
N ASN A 5 -11.48 -13.74 58.28
CA ASN A 5 -11.10 -13.07 57.03
C ASN A 5 -9.63 -12.62 56.89
N ILE A 6 -9.18 -12.48 55.62
CA ILE A 6 -8.51 -11.32 54.96
C ILE A 6 -7.34 -10.62 55.70
N ASP A 7 -6.14 -10.50 55.11
CA ASP A 7 -5.61 -9.25 54.47
C ASP A 7 -4.10 -9.23 54.11
N HIS A 8 -3.81 -8.24 53.27
CA HIS A 8 -2.60 -7.62 52.69
C HIS A 8 -1.29 -7.39 53.51
N PHE A 9 -0.18 -7.29 52.75
CA PHE A 9 0.91 -6.28 52.79
C PHE A 9 2.08 -6.22 53.83
N LEU A 10 3.31 -6.24 53.27
CA LEU A 10 4.45 -5.27 53.34
C LEU A 10 5.16 -4.90 54.68
N LYS A 11 6.51 -5.01 54.66
CA LYS A 11 7.55 -4.10 55.23
C LYS A 11 8.94 -4.68 54.89
N LEU A 12 9.83 -4.05 54.10
CA LEU A 12 10.59 -2.80 54.25
C LEU A 12 11.65 -2.83 55.37
N THR A 13 12.93 -2.82 54.98
CA THR A 13 14.04 -2.35 55.83
C THR A 13 14.92 -1.42 55.02
N MET A 14 15.02 -0.18 55.49
CA MET A 14 15.84 0.93 54.98
C MET A 14 17.27 0.85 55.54
N MET A 15 18.24 1.44 54.82
CA MET A 15 19.15 2.48 55.34
C MET A 15 19.93 3.10 54.17
N LYS A 16 19.60 4.34 53.76
CA LYS A 16 20.22 5.64 54.12
C LYS A 16 21.50 5.97 53.32
N GLY A 17 21.40 6.98 52.46
CA GLY A 17 22.52 7.69 51.82
C GLY A 17 22.02 8.91 51.03
N SER A 18 22.64 10.07 51.23
CA SER A 18 22.10 11.44 51.08
C SER A 18 21.89 12.01 49.67
N TRP A 19 20.85 12.86 49.59
CA TRP A 19 20.70 14.15 48.91
C TRP A 19 21.81 14.67 47.98
N ILE A 20 21.49 14.81 46.68
CA ILE A 20 21.77 16.02 45.88
C ILE A 20 20.55 16.26 44.96
N VAL A 21 19.83 17.35 45.21
CA VAL A 21 18.83 17.91 44.30
C VAL A 21 19.61 18.60 43.18
N GLY A 22 19.83 17.89 42.08
CA GLY A 22 20.38 18.45 40.86
C GLY A 22 19.26 19.05 40.03
N THR A 23 19.08 20.36 40.11
CA THR A 23 18.23 21.15 39.21
C THR A 23 18.85 21.11 37.81
N LEU A 24 18.57 20.06 37.03
CA LEU A 24 18.82 20.11 35.59
C LEU A 24 17.78 21.05 34.99
N ALA A 25 18.18 22.32 34.85
CA ALA A 25 17.56 23.24 33.91
C ALA A 25 17.69 22.60 32.52
N LEU A 26 16.67 21.86 32.11
CA LEU A 26 16.49 21.46 30.73
C LEU A 26 16.26 22.76 29.97
N ALA A 27 17.31 23.29 29.36
CA ALA A 27 17.20 24.31 28.35
C ALA A 27 16.31 23.73 27.25
N LEU A 28 15.00 24.06 27.31
CA LEU A 28 14.14 24.00 26.16
C LEU A 28 14.79 24.92 25.13
N SER A 29 15.61 24.34 24.26
CA SER A 29 15.79 24.90 22.94
C SER A 29 14.40 24.85 22.31
N ILE A 30 13.71 26.00 22.42
CA ILE A 30 12.62 26.36 21.52
C ILE A 30 13.30 26.41 20.16
N SER A 31 13.43 25.25 19.52
CA SER A 31 13.54 25.20 18.07
C SER A 31 12.24 25.82 17.61
N CYS A 32 12.32 27.11 17.31
CA CYS A 32 11.33 27.83 16.53
C CYS A 32 11.00 26.88 15.38
N ALA A 33 9.77 26.34 15.38
CA ALA A 33 9.31 25.51 14.31
C ALA A 33 9.45 26.37 13.06
N MET A 34 10.49 26.14 12.26
CA MET A 34 10.58 26.77 10.95
C MET A 34 9.28 26.41 10.25
N ALA A 35 8.47 27.42 9.98
CA ALA A 35 7.24 27.26 9.22
C ALA A 35 7.60 26.51 7.95
N GLN A 36 7.01 25.35 7.74
CA GLN A 36 7.26 24.55 6.55
C GLN A 36 6.63 25.32 5.38
N LYS A 37 7.45 26.05 4.61
CA LYS A 37 7.00 26.96 3.54
C LYS A 37 6.21 26.23 2.43
N SER A 38 6.42 24.92 2.31
CA SER A 38 5.71 24.03 1.40
C SER A 38 5.57 22.62 2.01
N LEU A 39 4.55 21.90 1.55
CA LEU A 39 4.37 20.49 1.84
C LEU A 39 5.46 19.66 1.10
N LYS A 40 5.91 18.55 1.70
CA LYS A 40 6.91 17.69 1.04
C LYS A 40 6.19 16.87 -0.02
N PRO A 41 6.55 16.95 -1.30
CA PRO A 41 5.84 16.19 -2.32
C PRO A 41 6.00 14.68 -2.07
N ILE A 42 4.88 13.95 -2.12
CA ILE A 42 4.91 12.48 -2.22
C ILE A 42 5.60 12.15 -3.55
N PRO A 43 6.66 11.34 -3.55
CA PRO A 43 7.32 10.96 -4.79
C PRO A 43 6.34 10.32 -5.76
N LYS A 44 6.50 10.62 -7.05
CA LYS A 44 5.61 10.12 -8.09
C LYS A 44 5.66 8.58 -8.14
N PRO A 45 4.53 7.88 -7.95
CA PRO A 45 4.51 6.42 -8.00
C PRO A 45 4.88 5.88 -9.37
N LYS A 46 5.28 4.61 -9.44
CA LYS A 46 5.59 3.94 -10.72
C LYS A 46 4.35 3.74 -11.59
N GLY A 47 4.55 3.46 -12.89
CA GLY A 47 3.48 3.23 -13.85
C GLY A 47 3.74 2.02 -14.73
N TYR A 48 2.68 1.29 -15.10
CA TYR A 48 2.73 0.11 -15.96
C TYR A 48 1.60 0.15 -16.99
N VAL A 49 1.86 -0.25 -18.24
CA VAL A 49 0.82 -0.37 -19.29
C VAL A 49 0.38 -1.82 -19.40
N CYS A 50 -0.88 -2.09 -19.08
CA CYS A 50 -1.51 -3.41 -19.13
C CYS A 50 -2.12 -3.65 -20.51
N TYR A 51 -1.57 -4.59 -21.27
CA TYR A 51 -2.05 -4.92 -22.60
C TYR A 51 -3.05 -6.07 -22.58
N ARG A 52 -3.90 -6.11 -23.61
CA ARG A 52 -4.83 -7.21 -23.83
C ARG A 52 -4.08 -8.50 -24.11
N THR A 53 -4.58 -9.61 -23.57
CA THR A 53 -4.16 -10.95 -24.01
C THR A 53 -4.56 -11.20 -25.47
N THR A 54 -3.81 -12.04 -26.17
CA THR A 54 -4.11 -12.52 -27.52
C THR A 54 -4.88 -13.84 -27.50
N ALA A 55 -4.77 -14.59 -26.40
CA ALA A 55 -5.44 -15.87 -26.16
C ALA A 55 -5.83 -16.00 -24.67
N PRO A 56 -6.67 -16.99 -24.30
CA PRO A 56 -6.90 -17.29 -22.89
C PRO A 56 -5.60 -17.64 -22.16
N VAL A 57 -5.43 -17.13 -20.94
CA VAL A 57 -4.30 -17.46 -20.05
C VAL A 57 -4.70 -18.62 -19.16
N THR A 58 -3.86 -19.65 -19.07
CA THR A 58 -4.06 -20.77 -18.14
C THR A 58 -3.43 -20.38 -16.82
N ILE A 59 -4.14 -20.55 -15.71
CA ILE A 59 -3.62 -20.19 -14.38
C ILE A 59 -3.06 -21.47 -13.76
N ASP A 60 -1.79 -21.77 -14.03
CA ASP A 60 -1.07 -22.95 -13.52
C ASP A 60 0.22 -22.58 -12.77
N GLY A 61 0.52 -21.28 -12.67
CA GLY A 61 1.66 -20.74 -11.95
C GLY A 61 2.90 -20.62 -12.82
N LYS A 62 2.85 -20.99 -14.10
CA LYS A 62 3.96 -20.92 -15.04
C LYS A 62 3.76 -19.76 -16.00
N LEU A 63 4.87 -19.23 -16.53
CA LEU A 63 4.85 -18.09 -17.46
C LEU A 63 5.26 -18.56 -18.87
N ASP A 64 4.77 -19.72 -19.30
CA ASP A 64 5.16 -20.33 -20.57
C ASP A 64 4.31 -19.88 -21.76
N GLU A 65 3.19 -19.18 -21.52
CA GLU A 65 2.41 -18.58 -22.57
C GLU A 65 3.18 -17.49 -23.33
N LYS A 66 2.95 -17.44 -24.64
CA LYS A 66 3.48 -16.41 -25.53
C LYS A 66 3.10 -15.00 -25.06
N ASP A 67 1.92 -14.82 -24.49
CA ASP A 67 1.47 -13.53 -23.98
C ASP A 67 2.33 -13.07 -22.79
N TRP A 68 2.67 -13.96 -21.87
CA TRP A 68 3.61 -13.65 -20.79
C TRP A 68 4.99 -13.34 -21.32
N ALA A 69 5.51 -14.12 -22.28
CA ALA A 69 6.81 -13.84 -22.88
C ALA A 69 6.89 -12.43 -23.49
N ASN A 70 5.79 -11.91 -24.04
CA ASN A 70 5.71 -10.58 -24.65
C ASN A 70 5.35 -9.45 -23.68
N ALA A 71 4.81 -9.76 -22.51
CA ALA A 71 4.50 -8.76 -21.50
C ALA A 71 5.80 -8.24 -20.85
N GLU A 72 5.86 -6.93 -20.63
CA GLU A 72 7.01 -6.29 -20.00
C GLU A 72 7.05 -6.63 -18.51
N TRP A 73 8.25 -6.82 -17.97
CA TRP A 73 8.43 -6.88 -16.52
C TRP A 73 8.24 -5.50 -15.90
N THR A 74 7.74 -5.45 -14.67
CA THR A 74 8.03 -4.33 -13.78
C THR A 74 9.53 -4.23 -13.54
N ASP A 75 10.00 -3.09 -13.05
CA ASP A 75 11.29 -3.06 -12.37
C ASP A 75 11.32 -4.11 -11.24
N ALA A 76 12.53 -4.56 -10.88
CA ALA A 76 12.71 -5.37 -9.69
C ALA A 76 12.24 -4.60 -8.44
N PHE A 77 11.70 -5.35 -7.49
CA PHE A 77 11.22 -4.81 -6.23
C PHE A 77 12.38 -4.24 -5.44
N ILE A 78 12.09 -3.22 -4.64
CA ILE A 78 13.03 -2.55 -3.73
C ILE A 78 12.47 -2.59 -2.31
N ASP A 79 13.27 -2.20 -1.33
CA ASP A 79 12.76 -2.03 0.03
C ASP A 79 11.59 -1.04 0.06
N ILE A 80 10.57 -1.33 0.88
CA ILE A 80 9.36 -0.52 1.03
C ILE A 80 9.64 0.93 1.43
N GLU A 81 10.74 1.18 2.14
CA GLU A 81 11.17 2.53 2.55
C GLU A 81 11.92 3.29 1.43
N GLY A 82 12.20 2.63 0.30
CA GLY A 82 12.82 3.23 -0.88
C GLY A 82 14.29 2.81 -1.08
N SER A 83 14.91 3.36 -2.12
CA SER A 83 16.24 2.98 -2.60
C SER A 83 17.41 3.39 -1.68
N GLU A 84 17.14 4.15 -0.62
CA GLU A 84 18.15 4.45 0.42
C GLU A 84 18.42 3.24 1.34
N LYS A 85 17.52 2.25 1.34
CA LYS A 85 17.71 0.99 2.05
C LYS A 85 18.43 -0.03 1.15
N PRO A 86 19.05 -1.07 1.75
CA PRO A 86 19.73 -2.10 0.99
C PRO A 86 18.82 -2.74 -0.07
N THR A 87 19.37 -3.02 -1.24
CA THR A 87 18.67 -3.78 -2.28
C THR A 87 18.20 -5.13 -1.73
N PRO A 88 16.97 -5.57 -2.08
CA PRO A 88 16.49 -6.91 -1.76
C PRO A 88 17.49 -8.01 -2.07
N ARG A 89 17.55 -9.01 -1.19
CA ARG A 89 18.49 -10.14 -1.32
C ARG A 89 18.16 -11.05 -2.48
N PHE A 90 16.88 -11.11 -2.84
CA PHE A 90 16.36 -12.00 -3.86
C PHE A 90 15.50 -11.20 -4.83
N LYS A 91 15.72 -11.36 -6.13
CA LYS A 91 14.98 -10.59 -7.13
C LYS A 91 13.50 -10.98 -7.08
N THR A 92 12.64 -9.98 -7.10
CA THR A 92 11.20 -10.16 -7.31
C THR A 92 10.73 -9.16 -8.35
N ARG A 93 9.87 -9.59 -9.29
CA ARG A 93 9.31 -8.74 -10.36
C ARG A 93 7.99 -9.31 -10.84
N ALA A 94 7.14 -8.47 -11.42
CA ALA A 94 5.79 -8.86 -11.86
C ALA A 94 5.50 -8.51 -13.32
N LYS A 95 4.48 -9.13 -13.90
CA LYS A 95 3.87 -8.82 -15.20
C LYS A 95 2.37 -8.67 -15.02
N MET A 96 1.76 -7.84 -15.86
CA MET A 96 0.31 -7.66 -15.87
C MET A 96 -0.24 -7.72 -17.30
N LEU A 97 -1.37 -8.39 -17.43
CA LEU A 97 -2.17 -8.49 -18.66
C LEU A 97 -3.64 -8.37 -18.31
N TRP A 98 -4.52 -8.16 -19.29
CA TRP A 98 -5.96 -8.18 -19.02
C TRP A 98 -6.78 -8.66 -20.22
N ASP A 99 -8.00 -9.10 -19.95
CA ASP A 99 -9.01 -9.36 -20.96
C ASP A 99 -10.38 -8.77 -20.53
N ASP A 100 -11.47 -9.18 -21.17
CA ASP A 100 -12.81 -8.68 -20.81
C ASP A 100 -13.31 -9.16 -19.43
N LYS A 101 -12.64 -10.15 -18.82
CA LYS A 101 -13.09 -10.82 -17.59
C LYS A 101 -12.12 -10.62 -16.44
N TYR A 102 -10.82 -10.60 -16.71
CA TYR A 102 -9.78 -10.68 -15.69
C TYR A 102 -8.70 -9.61 -15.89
N LEU A 103 -8.20 -9.12 -14.75
CA LEU A 103 -6.84 -8.61 -14.64
C LEU A 103 -5.95 -9.80 -14.27
N TYR A 104 -4.95 -10.07 -15.10
CA TYR A 104 -3.95 -11.09 -14.85
C TYR A 104 -2.70 -10.47 -14.23
N VAL A 105 -2.21 -11.07 -13.16
CA VAL A 105 -0.93 -10.73 -12.53
C VAL A 105 -0.09 -11.99 -12.47
N SER A 106 1.17 -11.88 -12.87
CA SER A 106 2.15 -12.92 -12.63
C SER A 106 3.39 -12.34 -11.96
N ALA A 107 4.04 -13.12 -11.09
CA ALA A 107 5.26 -12.72 -10.40
C ALA A 107 6.31 -13.83 -10.45
N GLU A 108 7.58 -13.43 -10.56
CA GLU A 108 8.75 -14.29 -10.41
C GLU A 108 9.48 -13.87 -9.13
N LEU A 109 9.68 -14.82 -8.22
CA LEU A 109 10.33 -14.65 -6.93
C LEU A 109 11.53 -15.58 -6.85
N GLU A 110 12.74 -15.03 -6.91
CA GLU A 110 13.93 -15.80 -6.54
C GLU A 110 13.85 -16.14 -5.04
N GLU A 111 14.07 -17.39 -4.68
CA GLU A 111 13.99 -17.86 -3.31
C GLU A 111 14.86 -19.11 -3.15
N PRO A 112 16.01 -19.03 -2.46
CA PRO A 112 16.84 -20.19 -2.18
C PRO A 112 16.30 -21.09 -1.07
N HIS A 113 15.28 -20.65 -0.32
CA HIS A 113 14.70 -21.35 0.81
C HIS A 113 13.18 -21.33 0.74
N LEU A 114 12.58 -22.18 -0.09
CA LEU A 114 11.13 -22.23 -0.27
C LEU A 114 10.46 -22.66 1.04
N TRP A 115 9.75 -21.72 1.68
CA TRP A 115 9.21 -21.92 3.02
C TRP A 115 7.77 -21.43 3.16
N GLY A 116 6.92 -22.30 3.72
CA GLY A 116 5.53 -21.97 4.05
C GLY A 116 4.92 -22.99 5.03
N LYS A 117 4.06 -22.55 5.94
CA LYS A 117 3.38 -23.38 6.95
C LYS A 117 1.87 -23.26 6.91
N LEU A 118 1.34 -22.16 6.41
CA LEU A 118 -0.09 -21.90 6.36
C LEU A 118 -0.68 -22.66 5.17
N THR A 119 -1.60 -23.59 5.44
CA THR A 119 -2.24 -24.45 4.44
C THR A 119 -3.74 -24.20 4.30
N LYS A 120 -4.30 -23.31 5.11
CA LYS A 120 -5.73 -23.01 5.14
C LYS A 120 -5.97 -21.65 4.51
N ASP A 121 -6.77 -21.62 3.45
CA ASP A 121 -7.23 -20.36 2.85
C ASP A 121 -7.90 -19.47 3.90
N GLU A 122 -7.84 -18.16 3.67
CA GLU A 122 -8.28 -17.11 4.61
C GLU A 122 -7.49 -17.09 5.94
N SER A 123 -6.25 -17.60 5.92
CA SER A 123 -5.29 -17.36 6.99
C SER A 123 -4.63 -15.99 6.80
N ILE A 124 -4.14 -15.39 7.89
CA ILE A 124 -3.29 -14.20 7.83
C ILE A 124 -1.94 -14.61 7.22
N ILE A 125 -1.72 -14.38 5.92
CA ILE A 125 -0.68 -15.07 5.14
C ILE A 125 0.72 -14.54 5.45
N TYR A 126 0.88 -13.26 5.80
CA TYR A 126 2.20 -12.66 6.12
C TYR A 126 2.98 -13.33 7.27
N TYR A 127 2.37 -14.28 7.99
CA TYR A 127 3.11 -15.19 8.88
C TYR A 127 3.93 -16.25 8.15
N ASP A 128 3.84 -16.36 6.83
CA ASP A 128 4.75 -17.04 5.91
C ASP A 128 5.56 -16.04 5.08
N ASN A 129 6.43 -16.52 4.18
CA ASN A 129 6.88 -15.71 3.04
C ASN A 129 5.75 -15.71 2.01
N ASP A 130 5.43 -14.55 1.45
CA ASP A 130 4.29 -14.43 0.53
C ASP A 130 4.50 -13.38 -0.57
N PHE A 131 3.55 -13.37 -1.49
CA PHE A 131 3.38 -12.35 -2.51
C PHE A 131 1.99 -11.73 -2.34
N GLU A 132 1.94 -10.40 -2.37
CA GLU A 132 0.73 -9.63 -2.13
C GLU A 132 0.42 -8.71 -3.32
N ILE A 133 -0.87 -8.56 -3.65
CA ILE A 133 -1.39 -7.67 -4.69
C ILE A 133 -2.37 -6.69 -4.06
N PHE A 134 -2.16 -5.39 -4.31
CA PHE A 134 -2.98 -4.30 -3.76
C PHE A 134 -3.62 -3.49 -4.87
N ILE A 135 -4.94 -3.26 -4.83
CA ILE A 135 -5.66 -2.57 -5.92
C ILE A 135 -6.68 -1.55 -5.37
N ASP A 136 -6.53 -0.30 -5.78
CA ASP A 136 -7.54 0.75 -5.60
C ASP A 136 -8.01 1.26 -6.99
N PRO A 137 -9.16 0.77 -7.48
CA PRO A 137 -9.63 1.07 -8.83
C PRO A 137 -9.98 2.54 -9.09
N ASN A 138 -10.34 3.31 -8.06
CA ASN A 138 -10.83 4.69 -8.23
C ASN A 138 -9.87 5.74 -7.62
N SER A 139 -8.78 5.29 -6.98
CA SER A 139 -7.77 6.11 -6.33
C SER A 139 -8.30 6.97 -5.17
N ASP A 140 -9.40 6.55 -4.53
CA ASP A 140 -10.02 7.28 -3.41
C ASP A 140 -9.50 6.82 -2.03
N THR A 141 -8.59 5.83 -2.00
CA THR A 141 -7.98 5.17 -0.83
C THR A 141 -8.93 4.36 0.06
N HIS A 142 -10.18 4.20 -0.34
CA HIS A 142 -11.21 3.45 0.37
C HIS A 142 -11.70 2.30 -0.50
N LEU A 143 -12.31 1.29 0.13
CA LEU A 143 -12.84 0.12 -0.57
C LEU A 143 -11.82 -0.46 -1.57
N TYR A 144 -10.58 -0.60 -1.10
CA TYR A 144 -9.49 -1.17 -1.88
C TYR A 144 -9.34 -2.65 -1.57
N HIS A 145 -8.70 -3.36 -2.50
CA HIS A 145 -8.58 -4.80 -2.46
C HIS A 145 -7.15 -5.21 -2.17
N GLU A 146 -7.03 -6.36 -1.54
CA GLU A 146 -5.76 -7.03 -1.22
C GLU A 146 -5.91 -8.52 -1.54
N PHE A 147 -4.83 -9.12 -2.02
CA PHE A 147 -4.73 -10.56 -2.24
C PHE A 147 -3.33 -11.01 -1.82
N GLU A 148 -3.26 -11.98 -0.92
CA GLU A 148 -2.02 -12.57 -0.42
C GLU A 148 -1.96 -14.05 -0.86
N ILE A 149 -0.78 -14.54 -1.22
CA ILE A 149 -0.54 -15.95 -1.53
C ILE A 149 0.86 -16.38 -1.10
N ASN A 150 0.98 -17.53 -0.43
CA ASN A 150 2.28 -18.12 -0.09
C ASN A 150 2.74 -19.17 -1.12
N VAL A 151 3.95 -19.70 -0.92
CA VAL A 151 4.55 -20.73 -1.80
C VAL A 151 3.76 -22.04 -1.87
N LEU A 152 2.83 -22.29 -0.93
CA LEU A 152 1.95 -23.47 -0.93
C LEU A 152 0.69 -23.25 -1.77
N GLY A 153 0.46 -22.04 -2.28
CA GLY A 153 -0.77 -21.65 -2.96
C GLY A 153 -1.93 -21.32 -2.02
N THR A 154 -1.67 -21.24 -0.71
CA THR A 154 -2.65 -20.80 0.29
C THR A 154 -2.86 -19.31 0.13
N LYS A 155 -4.13 -18.90 0.07
CA LYS A 155 -4.49 -17.53 -0.30
C LYS A 155 -5.40 -16.85 0.71
N TRP A 156 -5.39 -15.53 0.67
CA TRP A 156 -6.36 -14.69 1.35
C TRP A 156 -6.67 -13.47 0.49
N ASP A 157 -7.93 -13.24 0.18
CA ASP A 157 -8.41 -12.04 -0.49
C ASP A 157 -9.24 -11.19 0.47
N LEU A 158 -9.08 -9.88 0.36
CA LEU A 158 -9.68 -8.92 1.26
C LEU A 158 -10.17 -7.70 0.50
N MET A 159 -11.22 -7.09 1.03
CA MET A 159 -11.62 -5.72 0.74
C MET A 159 -11.57 -4.92 2.03
N LEU A 160 -10.87 -3.79 2.02
CA LEU A 160 -10.73 -2.91 3.17
C LEU A 160 -11.58 -1.67 2.98
N ASP A 161 -12.38 -1.33 3.99
CA ASP A 161 -13.28 -0.17 3.93
C ASP A 161 -12.51 1.16 3.82
N LYS A 162 -11.38 1.26 4.53
CA LYS A 162 -10.46 2.40 4.56
C LYS A 162 -9.08 1.97 5.08
N PRO A 163 -8.06 2.85 5.05
CA PRO A 163 -6.74 2.52 5.57
C PRO A 163 -6.72 2.21 7.08
N TYR A 164 -5.86 1.29 7.53
CA TYR A 164 -5.72 0.94 8.95
C TYR A 164 -5.40 2.15 9.85
N ARG A 165 -4.67 3.14 9.32
CA ARG A 165 -4.36 4.41 10.03
C ARG A 165 -5.61 5.24 10.37
N GLU A 166 -6.76 4.91 9.78
CA GLU A 166 -8.08 5.49 10.02
C GLU A 166 -9.02 4.53 10.75
N GLY A 167 -8.48 3.45 11.33
CA GLY A 167 -9.25 2.41 11.98
C GLY A 167 -10.08 1.58 10.99
N GLY A 168 -9.61 1.46 9.74
CA GLY A 168 -10.22 0.55 8.77
C GLY A 168 -10.09 -0.90 9.16
N LEU A 169 -10.96 -1.74 8.61
CA LEU A 169 -11.02 -3.17 8.81
C LEU A 169 -11.26 -3.85 7.46
N HIS A 170 -10.86 -5.11 7.34
CA HIS A 170 -11.34 -5.93 6.23
C HIS A 170 -12.84 -6.19 6.40
N VAL A 171 -13.54 -6.27 5.28
CA VAL A 171 -14.98 -6.55 5.25
C VAL A 171 -15.21 -8.05 5.40
N ASN A 172 -15.69 -8.45 6.58
CA ASN A 172 -16.02 -9.84 6.88
C ASN A 172 -17.03 -10.42 5.87
N GLY A 173 -16.71 -11.59 5.32
CA GLY A 173 -17.58 -12.33 4.40
C GLY A 173 -17.61 -11.82 2.96
N TRP A 174 -16.77 -10.83 2.62
CA TRP A 174 -16.46 -10.53 1.23
C TRP A 174 -15.47 -11.56 0.68
N ASP A 175 -15.68 -11.99 -0.56
CA ASP A 175 -14.83 -12.93 -1.29
C ASP A 175 -14.88 -12.56 -2.79
N MET A 176 -13.71 -12.56 -3.43
CA MET A 176 -13.48 -12.22 -4.82
C MET A 176 -13.98 -13.34 -5.74
N LYS A 177 -15.30 -13.37 -5.98
CA LYS A 177 -15.96 -14.41 -6.78
C LYS A 177 -15.34 -14.57 -8.17
N GLY A 178 -14.82 -15.77 -8.42
CA GLY A 178 -14.22 -16.18 -9.69
C GLY A 178 -12.70 -16.01 -9.75
N LEU A 179 -12.08 -15.62 -8.64
CA LEU A 179 -10.63 -15.59 -8.45
C LEU A 179 -10.01 -16.94 -8.80
N LYS A 180 -8.91 -16.90 -9.53
CA LYS A 180 -8.05 -18.06 -9.79
C LYS A 180 -6.63 -17.70 -9.46
N SER A 181 -5.92 -18.62 -8.83
CA SER A 181 -4.49 -18.45 -8.54
C SER A 181 -3.79 -19.79 -8.58
N ALA A 182 -2.53 -19.78 -8.96
CA ALA A 182 -1.66 -20.95 -8.94
C ALA A 182 -0.22 -20.53 -8.66
N VAL A 183 0.57 -21.48 -8.16
CA VAL A 183 2.00 -21.34 -7.90
C VAL A 183 2.77 -22.45 -8.59
N SER A 184 3.94 -22.14 -9.13
CA SER A 184 4.90 -23.13 -9.62
C SER A 184 6.22 -22.95 -8.87
N VAL A 185 6.84 -24.06 -8.47
CA VAL A 185 8.07 -24.06 -7.68
C VAL A 185 9.23 -24.69 -8.46
N ASP A 186 10.43 -24.10 -8.37
CA ASP A 186 11.69 -24.68 -8.85
C ASP A 186 12.58 -24.94 -7.63
N GLY A 187 12.29 -26.06 -6.94
CA GLY A 187 12.90 -26.44 -5.67
C GLY A 187 12.05 -27.42 -4.86
N THR A 188 12.41 -27.63 -3.58
CA THR A 188 11.69 -28.47 -2.63
C THR A 188 11.17 -27.67 -1.42
N ILE A 189 9.86 -27.56 -1.31
CA ILE A 189 9.24 -26.74 -0.27
C ILE A 189 9.51 -27.34 1.12
N ASN A 190 9.95 -26.48 2.05
CA ASN A 190 10.24 -26.79 3.45
C ASN A 190 11.40 -27.78 3.68
N ASP A 191 12.27 -28.00 2.70
CA ASP A 191 13.53 -28.71 2.90
C ASP A 191 14.67 -27.70 3.16
N PRO A 192 15.29 -27.70 4.34
CA PRO A 192 16.44 -26.85 4.62
C PRO A 192 17.79 -27.50 4.26
N SER A 193 17.78 -28.70 3.67
CA SER A 193 19.00 -29.43 3.32
C SER A 193 19.54 -29.11 1.91
N ASP A 194 18.72 -28.48 1.07
CA ASP A 194 19.07 -28.08 -0.29
C ASP A 194 19.04 -26.55 -0.47
N THR A 195 19.10 -26.12 -1.73
CA THR A 195 19.01 -24.72 -2.13
C THR A 195 18.17 -24.66 -3.39
N ASP A 196 17.07 -23.94 -3.27
CA ASP A 196 16.09 -23.77 -4.34
C ASP A 196 16.48 -22.62 -5.28
N LYS A 197 15.69 -22.41 -6.33
CA LYS A 197 15.86 -21.24 -7.20
C LYS A 197 14.77 -20.21 -7.00
N GLY A 198 13.54 -20.65 -6.79
CA GLY A 198 12.42 -19.74 -6.62
C GLY A 198 11.07 -20.35 -6.93
N TRP A 199 10.10 -19.46 -7.06
CA TRP A 199 8.74 -19.79 -7.37
C TRP A 199 8.09 -18.66 -8.17
N SER A 200 7.03 -19.01 -8.88
CA SER A 200 6.22 -18.07 -9.63
C SER A 200 4.77 -18.17 -9.21
N VAL A 201 4.09 -17.04 -9.35
CA VAL A 201 2.67 -16.88 -9.05
C VAL A 201 1.96 -16.48 -10.34
N GLU A 202 0.76 -17.01 -10.54
CA GLU A 202 -0.22 -16.47 -11.48
C GLU A 202 -1.55 -16.26 -10.78
N VAL A 203 -2.19 -15.12 -11.06
CA VAL A 203 -3.49 -14.75 -10.51
C VAL A 203 -4.35 -14.16 -11.62
N ALA A 204 -5.58 -14.66 -11.76
CA ALA A 204 -6.64 -14.04 -12.54
C ALA A 204 -7.66 -13.41 -11.60
N LEU A 205 -7.59 -12.08 -11.48
CA LEU A 205 -8.46 -11.26 -10.64
C LEU A 205 -9.70 -10.84 -11.44
N PRO A 206 -10.92 -11.26 -11.05
CA PRO A 206 -12.15 -10.94 -11.78
C PRO A 206 -12.41 -9.43 -11.79
N LEU A 207 -12.49 -8.84 -12.99
CA LEU A 207 -12.82 -7.41 -13.13
C LEU A 207 -14.21 -7.10 -12.58
N ALA A 208 -15.14 -8.06 -12.62
CA ALA A 208 -16.46 -7.93 -12.04
C ALA A 208 -16.38 -7.67 -10.52
N SER A 209 -15.62 -8.47 -9.78
CA SER A 209 -15.42 -8.29 -8.33
C SER A 209 -14.67 -7.00 -8.02
N LEU A 210 -13.57 -6.70 -8.73
CA LEU A 210 -12.82 -5.46 -8.53
C LEU A 210 -13.64 -4.20 -8.85
N SER A 211 -14.66 -4.31 -9.70
CA SER A 211 -15.55 -3.19 -10.03
C SER A 211 -16.63 -2.93 -8.99
N GLU A 212 -16.86 -3.81 -8.01
CA GLU A 212 -17.91 -3.65 -7.00
C GLU A 212 -17.76 -2.36 -6.18
N THR A 213 -16.53 -1.89 -6.01
CA THR A 213 -16.18 -0.68 -5.25
C THR A 213 -16.19 0.59 -6.11
N GLN A 214 -16.40 0.44 -7.42
CA GLN A 214 -16.52 1.57 -8.33
C GLN A 214 -17.97 2.05 -8.44
N PHE A 215 -18.13 3.37 -8.57
CA PHE A 215 -19.44 3.96 -8.86
C PHE A 215 -20.02 3.37 -10.15
N GLY A 216 -21.21 2.80 -10.07
CA GLY A 216 -21.89 2.15 -11.20
C GLY A 216 -21.21 0.88 -11.70
N ARG A 217 -20.28 0.29 -10.93
CA ARG A 217 -19.55 -0.94 -11.29
C ARG A 217 -18.86 -0.86 -12.65
N ALA A 218 -18.22 0.28 -12.91
CA ALA A 218 -17.56 0.51 -14.19
C ALA A 218 -16.36 -0.43 -14.37
N LEU A 219 -16.38 -1.23 -15.44
CA LEU A 219 -15.22 -1.98 -15.89
C LEU A 219 -14.18 -1.05 -16.53
N PRO A 220 -12.88 -1.39 -16.47
CA PRO A 220 -11.84 -0.58 -17.09
C PRO A 220 -12.00 -0.56 -18.61
N ARG A 221 -11.57 0.54 -19.23
CA ARG A 221 -11.50 0.72 -20.70
C ARG A 221 -10.09 1.18 -21.06
N HIS A 222 -9.78 1.25 -22.35
CA HIS A 222 -8.52 1.86 -22.78
C HIS A 222 -8.33 3.26 -22.15
N GLY A 223 -7.15 3.45 -21.55
CA GLY A 223 -6.76 4.67 -20.85
C GLY A 223 -7.21 4.77 -19.40
N THR A 224 -8.07 3.86 -18.89
CA THR A 224 -8.38 3.79 -17.46
C THR A 224 -7.09 3.57 -16.67
N GLN A 225 -6.96 4.27 -15.55
CA GLN A 225 -5.86 4.09 -14.60
C GLN A 225 -6.37 3.64 -13.25
N TRP A 226 -5.81 2.55 -12.74
CA TRP A 226 -6.03 2.07 -11.37
C TRP A 226 -4.76 2.23 -10.56
N ARG A 227 -4.89 2.38 -9.24
CA ARG A 227 -3.76 2.22 -8.33
C ARG A 227 -3.51 0.73 -8.13
N ILE A 228 -2.27 0.31 -8.29
CA ILE A 228 -1.83 -1.07 -8.04
C ILE A 228 -0.46 -1.06 -7.39
N ASN A 229 -0.23 -2.01 -6.47
CA ASN A 229 1.11 -2.31 -6.02
C ASN A 229 1.26 -3.78 -5.66
N PHE A 230 2.50 -4.18 -5.44
CA PHE A 230 2.87 -5.53 -5.07
C PHE A 230 3.84 -5.49 -3.90
N SER A 231 3.74 -6.49 -3.03
CA SER A 231 4.68 -6.70 -1.93
C SER A 231 5.15 -8.15 -1.92
N ARG A 232 6.35 -8.36 -1.40
CA ARG A 232 6.85 -9.64 -0.91
C ARG A 232 7.19 -9.46 0.55
N VAL A 233 6.56 -10.25 1.41
CA VAL A 233 7.00 -10.40 2.80
C VAL A 233 8.07 -11.47 2.86
N GLU A 234 9.25 -11.11 3.37
CA GLU A 234 10.41 -11.99 3.41
C GLU A 234 10.95 -12.14 4.84
N TRP A 235 10.74 -13.30 5.44
CA TRP A 235 11.24 -13.62 6.77
C TRP A 235 12.67 -14.14 6.73
N LYS A 236 13.47 -13.67 7.68
CA LYS A 236 14.81 -14.23 7.92
C LYS A 236 14.69 -15.55 8.65
N HIS A 237 15.21 -16.63 8.07
CA HIS A 237 15.23 -17.96 8.66
C HIS A 237 16.63 -18.40 9.11
N GLU A 238 16.67 -19.23 10.14
CA GLU A 238 17.82 -20.06 10.54
C GLU A 238 17.38 -21.53 10.56
N ILE A 239 18.35 -22.44 10.42
CA ILE A 239 18.08 -23.88 10.48
C ILE A 239 18.32 -24.36 11.90
N LYS A 240 17.29 -24.93 12.53
CA LYS A 240 17.38 -25.56 13.86
C LYS A 240 16.77 -26.95 13.81
N LYS A 241 17.57 -27.97 14.16
CA LYS A 241 17.16 -29.38 14.13
C LYS A 241 16.54 -29.78 12.78
N GLY A 242 17.18 -29.38 11.68
CA GLY A 242 16.73 -29.70 10.32
C GLY A 242 15.42 -29.03 9.90
N LYS A 243 15.06 -27.89 10.49
CA LYS A 243 13.84 -27.14 10.14
C LYS A 243 14.11 -25.63 10.06
N TYR A 244 13.42 -24.96 9.15
CA TYR A 244 13.36 -23.50 9.11
C TYR A 244 12.67 -22.93 10.37
N VAL A 245 13.37 -22.02 11.03
CA VAL A 245 12.89 -21.25 12.18
C VAL A 245 13.17 -19.78 11.94
N LYS A 246 12.18 -18.91 12.18
CA LYS A 246 12.36 -17.45 12.04
C LYS A 246 13.42 -16.95 13.01
N LYS A 247 14.38 -16.18 12.49
CA LYS A 247 15.48 -15.62 13.27
C LYS A 247 14.95 -14.68 14.36
N ARG A 248 15.65 -14.71 15.50
CA ARG A 248 15.43 -13.81 16.63
C ARG A 248 16.70 -13.01 16.88
N ARG A 249 16.54 -11.81 17.43
CA ARG A 249 17.63 -11.00 17.98
C ARG A 249 18.19 -11.69 19.23
N GLU A 250 19.38 -11.30 19.66
CA GLU A 250 20.02 -11.82 20.88
C GLU A 250 19.14 -11.69 22.11
N ASN A 251 18.36 -10.60 22.22
CA ASN A 251 17.40 -10.38 23.29
C ASN A 251 16.09 -11.20 23.18
N GLY A 252 16.04 -12.20 22.30
CA GLY A 252 14.90 -13.09 22.08
C GLY A 252 13.74 -12.50 21.26
N LYS A 253 13.75 -11.20 20.95
CA LYS A 253 12.71 -10.56 20.11
C LYS A 253 12.82 -11.05 18.67
N ARG A 254 11.68 -11.27 18.01
CA ARG A 254 11.61 -11.65 16.60
C ARG A 254 12.25 -10.56 15.73
N ILE A 255 13.07 -10.96 14.77
CA ILE A 255 13.51 -10.05 13.71
C ILE A 255 12.32 -9.85 12.78
N ARG A 256 12.02 -8.60 12.45
CA ARG A 256 10.94 -8.27 11.52
C ARG A 256 11.27 -8.77 10.12
N GLU A 257 10.22 -9.10 9.39
CA GLU A 257 10.19 -9.30 7.96
C GLU A 257 10.80 -8.13 7.20
N ASP A 258 11.46 -8.44 6.09
CA ASP A 258 11.73 -7.45 5.07
C ASP A 258 10.47 -7.33 4.19
N ASN A 259 10.11 -6.12 3.77
CA ASN A 259 9.00 -5.89 2.84
C ASN A 259 9.58 -5.29 1.56
N TRP A 260 9.44 -6.01 0.46
CA TRP A 260 9.97 -5.58 -0.84
C TRP A 260 8.82 -5.32 -1.80
N VAL A 261 8.84 -4.17 -2.48
CA VAL A 261 7.70 -3.66 -3.22
C VAL A 261 8.09 -3.15 -4.59
N TRP A 262 7.14 -3.13 -5.52
CA TRP A 262 7.35 -2.52 -6.84
C TRP A 262 7.46 -0.99 -6.74
N SER A 263 6.42 -0.34 -6.21
CA SER A 263 6.40 1.11 -5.95
C SER A 263 6.65 1.37 -4.45
N PRO A 264 7.71 2.10 -4.06
CA PRO A 264 8.03 2.33 -2.65
C PRO A 264 6.96 3.14 -1.93
N GLN A 265 6.74 2.84 -0.66
CA GLN A 265 5.81 3.58 0.19
C GLN A 265 6.52 4.68 0.98
N TYR A 266 7.83 4.53 1.21
CA TYR A 266 8.67 5.39 2.06
C TYR A 266 8.32 5.31 3.56
N LEU A 267 7.66 4.21 3.94
CA LEU A 267 7.40 3.78 5.31
C LEU A 267 7.05 2.29 5.27
N ILE A 268 7.26 1.58 6.38
CA ILE A 268 6.94 0.14 6.48
C ILE A 268 5.42 -0.04 6.69
N ASN A 269 4.63 0.25 5.66
CA ASN A 269 3.17 0.09 5.63
C ASN A 269 2.63 0.11 4.19
N MET A 270 2.04 -0.99 3.74
CA MET A 270 1.41 -1.08 2.41
C MET A 270 0.03 -0.40 2.33
N HIS A 271 -0.65 -0.16 3.44
CA HIS A 271 -2.01 0.40 3.48
C HIS A 271 -1.99 1.94 3.35
N TYR A 272 -1.24 2.43 2.38
CA TYR A 272 -1.15 3.83 1.92
C TYR A 272 -1.46 3.87 0.41
N PRO A 273 -2.73 3.61 -0.01
CA PRO A 273 -3.06 3.42 -1.42
C PRO A 273 -2.72 4.62 -2.31
N GLU A 274 -2.68 5.81 -1.72
CA GLU A 274 -2.25 7.03 -2.39
C GLU A 274 -0.80 7.01 -2.89
N ARG A 275 0.03 6.06 -2.42
CA ARG A 275 1.44 5.87 -2.80
C ARG A 275 1.66 4.67 -3.71
N TRP A 276 0.62 3.89 -3.99
CA TRP A 276 0.70 2.77 -4.92
C TRP A 276 0.94 3.25 -6.34
N GLY A 277 1.58 2.38 -7.13
CA GLY A 277 1.84 2.60 -8.54
C GLY A 277 0.54 2.66 -9.34
N PHE A 278 0.67 2.85 -10.65
CA PHE A 278 -0.45 2.97 -11.57
C PHE A 278 -0.43 1.86 -12.61
N LEU A 279 -1.61 1.31 -12.87
CA LEU A 279 -1.91 0.43 -13.99
C LEU A 279 -2.71 1.17 -15.04
N GLN A 280 -2.18 1.34 -16.26
CA GLN A 280 -2.90 1.91 -17.39
C GLN A 280 -3.39 0.80 -18.32
N PHE A 281 -4.71 0.65 -18.46
CA PHE A 281 -5.31 -0.33 -19.35
C PHE A 281 -5.18 0.09 -20.82
N SER A 282 -4.74 -0.83 -21.68
CA SER A 282 -4.64 -0.64 -23.12
C SER A 282 -5.45 -1.70 -23.86
N ASP A 283 -6.28 -1.29 -24.84
CA ASP A 283 -6.97 -2.21 -25.76
C ASP A 283 -6.02 -2.83 -26.81
N LYS A 284 -4.75 -2.40 -26.86
CA LYS A 284 -3.77 -3.07 -27.72
C LYS A 284 -3.39 -4.42 -27.14
N LYS A 285 -3.19 -5.38 -28.04
CA LYS A 285 -2.73 -6.71 -27.68
C LYS A 285 -1.24 -6.71 -27.33
N VAL A 286 -0.87 -7.53 -26.35
CA VAL A 286 0.52 -7.78 -25.97
C VAL A 286 1.34 -8.28 -27.16
N GLY A 287 2.63 -7.94 -27.22
CA GLY A 287 3.50 -8.23 -28.37
C GLY A 287 3.24 -7.37 -29.61
N GLY A 288 2.21 -6.51 -29.58
CA GLY A 288 1.93 -5.52 -30.62
C GLY A 288 2.69 -4.20 -30.47
N ARG A 289 2.16 -3.14 -31.10
CA ARG A 289 2.74 -1.79 -31.01
C ARG A 289 2.61 -1.23 -29.58
N LYS A 290 3.74 -0.98 -28.93
CA LYS A 290 3.82 -0.38 -27.59
C LYS A 290 3.11 0.99 -27.50
N GLU A 291 2.59 1.26 -26.32
CA GLU A 291 2.04 2.56 -25.89
C GLU A 291 2.85 3.12 -24.73
N PRO A 292 3.05 4.45 -24.70
CA PRO A 292 3.64 5.07 -23.53
C PRO A 292 2.64 5.05 -22.38
N PHE A 293 3.16 4.84 -21.18
CA PHE A 293 2.43 5.17 -19.96
C PHE A 293 2.23 6.69 -19.89
N LYS A 294 1.01 7.15 -19.63
CA LYS A 294 0.65 8.58 -19.59
C LYS A 294 0.07 8.92 -18.23
N TYR A 295 0.88 9.43 -17.32
CA TYR A 295 0.38 9.89 -16.01
C TYR A 295 -0.77 10.89 -16.17
N ASP A 296 -1.91 10.59 -15.55
CA ASP A 296 -2.94 11.60 -15.34
C ASP A 296 -2.35 12.73 -14.49
N GLN A 297 -2.35 13.94 -15.04
CA GLN A 297 -1.78 15.11 -14.38
C GLN A 297 -2.60 15.51 -13.15
N ASP A 298 -3.88 15.13 -13.08
CA ASP A 298 -4.70 15.38 -11.88
C ASP A 298 -4.17 14.59 -10.67
N GLU A 299 -3.45 13.47 -10.87
CA GLU A 299 -2.90 12.68 -9.76
C GLU A 299 -1.87 13.45 -8.93
N ILE A 300 -1.11 14.37 -9.54
CA ILE A 300 -0.16 15.19 -8.76
C ILE A 300 -0.90 16.14 -7.81
N VAL A 301 -2.07 16.64 -8.23
CA VAL A 301 -2.95 17.46 -7.40
C VAL A 301 -3.49 16.61 -6.24
N ARG A 302 -3.91 15.37 -6.50
CA ARG A 302 -4.33 14.43 -5.45
C ARG A 302 -3.21 14.16 -4.44
N LEU A 303 -1.99 13.89 -4.90
CA LEU A 303 -0.84 13.66 -4.01
C LEU A 303 -0.54 14.89 -3.14
N TRP A 304 -0.63 16.10 -3.70
CA TRP A 304 -0.52 17.34 -2.92
C TRP A 304 -1.64 17.46 -1.87
N MET A 305 -2.87 17.06 -2.21
CA MET A 305 -3.98 17.03 -1.25
C MET A 305 -3.74 16.02 -0.11
N TYR A 306 -3.09 14.87 -0.36
CA TYR A 306 -2.69 13.95 0.71
C TYR A 306 -1.69 14.57 1.68
N GLU A 307 -0.80 15.43 1.21
CA GLU A 307 0.08 16.18 2.11
C GLU A 307 -0.67 17.18 2.99
N VAL A 308 -1.72 17.82 2.47
CA VAL A 308 -2.64 18.64 3.29
C VAL A 308 -3.28 17.77 4.38
N TYR A 309 -3.72 16.56 4.03
CA TYR A 309 -4.29 15.62 4.98
C TYR A 309 -3.28 15.15 6.05
N TYR A 310 -2.03 14.86 5.68
CA TYR A 310 -1.00 14.52 6.67
C TYR A 310 -0.67 15.71 7.57
N ALA A 311 -0.63 16.93 7.03
CA ALA A 311 -0.46 18.15 7.80
C ALA A 311 -1.61 18.34 8.80
N GLN A 312 -2.86 18.12 8.38
CA GLN A 312 -4.02 18.13 9.26
C GLN A 312 -3.92 17.09 10.38
N ARG A 313 -3.49 15.86 10.09
CA ARG A 313 -3.28 14.82 11.10
C ARG A 313 -2.21 15.23 12.12
N SER A 314 -1.07 15.76 11.65
CA SER A 314 0.00 16.26 12.52
C SER A 314 -0.48 17.43 13.39
N PHE A 315 -1.22 18.36 12.79
CA PHE A 315 -1.78 19.51 13.48
C PHE A 315 -2.77 19.08 14.56
N ARG A 316 -3.72 18.19 14.25
CA ARG A 316 -4.69 17.65 15.21
C ARG A 316 -4.02 16.90 16.35
N HIS A 317 -3.01 16.08 16.07
CA HIS A 317 -2.24 15.41 17.11
C HIS A 317 -1.59 16.41 18.09
N LYS A 318 -1.09 17.54 17.59
CA LYS A 318 -0.41 18.56 18.41
C LYS A 318 -1.36 19.54 19.11
N LYS A 319 -2.52 19.83 18.51
CA LYS A 319 -3.42 20.92 18.92
C LYS A 319 -4.79 20.44 19.42
N GLY A 320 -5.11 19.16 19.29
CA GLY A 320 -6.40 18.58 19.69
C GLY A 320 -7.57 18.92 18.77
N ARG A 321 -7.36 19.70 17.70
CA ARG A 321 -8.38 20.10 16.70
C ARG A 321 -7.78 20.16 15.30
N TYR A 322 -8.61 20.13 14.25
CA TYR A 322 -8.15 20.43 12.90
C TYR A 322 -7.86 21.93 12.70
N ALA A 323 -6.96 22.23 11.77
CA ALA A 323 -6.70 23.59 11.29
C ALA A 323 -7.88 24.07 10.46
N LYS A 324 -8.28 25.34 10.60
CA LYS A 324 -9.40 25.93 9.85
C LYS A 324 -8.97 26.58 8.53
N THR A 325 -7.66 26.77 8.35
CA THR A 325 -7.09 27.47 7.20
C THR A 325 -5.81 26.77 6.75
N PHE A 326 -5.45 26.92 5.48
CA PHE A 326 -4.16 26.46 4.96
C PHE A 326 -2.97 27.15 5.64
N GLN A 327 -3.14 28.41 6.05
CA GLN A 327 -2.12 29.19 6.76
C GLN A 327 -1.80 28.60 8.14
N GLU A 328 -2.79 28.06 8.86
CA GLU A 328 -2.55 27.33 10.11
C GLU A 328 -1.72 26.06 9.92
N LEU A 329 -1.77 25.46 8.73
CA LEU A 329 -0.92 24.32 8.33
C LEU A 329 0.45 24.77 7.80
N GLY A 330 0.72 26.07 7.71
CA GLY A 330 1.93 26.64 7.12
C GLY A 330 1.91 26.68 5.58
N VAL A 331 0.79 26.31 4.94
CA VAL A 331 0.65 26.28 3.48
C VAL A 331 0.29 27.68 2.98
N THR A 332 1.24 28.30 2.27
CA THR A 332 1.07 29.63 1.66
C THR A 332 1.36 29.65 0.17
N ASP A 333 2.08 28.64 -0.33
CA ASP A 333 2.34 28.43 -1.75
C ASP A 333 1.47 27.30 -2.29
N PHE A 334 0.72 27.61 -3.34
CA PHE A 334 -0.17 26.71 -4.05
C PHE A 334 0.35 26.39 -5.45
N THR A 335 1.66 26.48 -5.66
CA THR A 335 2.30 26.14 -6.94
C THR A 335 2.67 24.67 -6.99
N LEU A 336 2.29 23.99 -8.06
CA LEU A 336 2.57 22.59 -8.33
C LEU A 336 2.98 22.43 -9.80
N ASP A 337 4.17 21.89 -10.05
CA ASP A 337 4.77 21.76 -11.40
C ASP A 337 4.70 23.05 -12.24
N GLY A 338 5.00 24.18 -11.61
CA GLY A 338 5.00 25.50 -12.26
C GLY A 338 3.62 26.06 -12.58
N LYS A 339 2.53 25.44 -12.08
CA LYS A 339 1.16 25.93 -12.20
C LYS A 339 0.57 26.23 -10.83
N THR A 340 -0.24 27.27 -10.72
CA THR A 340 -0.95 27.60 -9.49
C THR A 340 -2.24 26.79 -9.37
N LEU A 341 -2.42 26.08 -8.26
CA LEU A 341 -3.69 25.46 -7.88
C LEU A 341 -4.72 26.56 -7.61
N GLU A 342 -5.90 26.44 -8.21
CA GLU A 342 -6.92 27.48 -8.16
C GLU A 342 -7.94 27.23 -7.04
N SER A 343 -8.54 28.30 -6.53
CA SER A 343 -9.66 28.26 -5.58
C SER A 343 -9.45 27.32 -4.38
N PRO A 344 -8.34 27.44 -3.61
CA PRO A 344 -8.15 26.63 -2.41
C PRO A 344 -9.25 26.95 -1.39
N TRP A 345 -9.89 25.92 -0.87
CA TRP A 345 -10.91 26.03 0.15
C TRP A 345 -10.73 24.94 1.20
N MET A 346 -11.06 25.26 2.43
CA MET A 346 -10.99 24.35 3.57
C MET A 346 -12.07 24.71 4.56
N ASP A 347 -12.73 23.71 5.12
CA ASP A 347 -13.59 23.86 6.28
C ASP A 347 -13.26 22.79 7.32
N ALA A 348 -13.33 23.15 8.59
CA ALA A 348 -12.94 22.29 9.69
C ALA A 348 -13.71 22.58 10.98
N SER A 349 -14.08 21.49 11.64
CA SER A 349 -14.56 21.45 13.01
C SER A 349 -13.56 20.69 13.91
N GLU A 350 -13.93 20.44 15.16
CA GLU A 350 -13.11 19.63 16.07
C GLU A 350 -12.94 18.17 15.60
N ARG A 351 -13.92 17.64 14.86
CA ARG A 351 -14.00 16.21 14.49
C ARG A 351 -13.91 15.94 13.00
N PHE A 352 -14.05 16.97 12.16
CA PHE A 352 -14.12 16.84 10.72
C PHE A 352 -13.29 17.93 10.05
N PHE A 353 -12.70 17.62 8.90
CA PHE A 353 -12.26 18.62 7.94
C PHE A 353 -12.53 18.13 6.51
N GLU A 354 -12.69 19.07 5.61
CA GLU A 354 -12.60 18.87 4.16
C GLU A 354 -11.75 20.00 3.57
N ALA A 355 -10.97 19.66 2.56
CA ALA A 355 -10.23 20.64 1.77
C ALA A 355 -10.45 20.37 0.29
N THR A 356 -10.43 21.44 -0.51
CA THR A 356 -10.53 21.37 -1.96
C THR A 356 -9.55 22.29 -2.65
N VAL A 357 -9.11 21.89 -3.84
CA VAL A 357 -8.39 22.75 -4.79
C VAL A 357 -8.86 22.42 -6.21
N THR A 358 -8.82 23.39 -7.11
CA THR A 358 -9.11 23.17 -8.52
C THR A 358 -7.83 22.81 -9.25
N SER A 359 -7.84 21.68 -9.96
CA SER A 359 -6.70 21.24 -10.79
C SER A 359 -6.46 22.23 -11.94
N PRO A 360 -5.24 22.78 -12.08
CA PRO A 360 -4.90 23.65 -13.19
C PRO A 360 -4.69 22.89 -14.52
N PHE A 361 -4.78 21.55 -14.50
CA PHE A 361 -4.62 20.71 -15.67
C PHE A 361 -5.97 20.40 -16.33
N SER A 362 -6.98 20.07 -15.53
CA SER A 362 -8.30 19.64 -16.02
C SER A 362 -9.45 20.58 -15.65
N GLY A 363 -9.23 21.50 -14.72
CA GLY A 363 -10.28 22.34 -14.12
C GLY A 363 -11.25 21.59 -13.20
N ARG A 364 -10.96 20.33 -12.84
CA ARG A 364 -11.76 19.56 -11.88
C ARG A 364 -11.37 19.93 -10.46
N VAL A 365 -12.36 19.95 -9.56
CA VAL A 365 -12.13 20.16 -8.14
C VAL A 365 -11.68 18.85 -7.51
N CYS A 366 -10.51 18.83 -6.89
CA CYS A 366 -10.03 17.73 -6.05
C CYS A 366 -10.50 17.99 -4.62
N HIS A 367 -11.04 16.95 -3.98
CA HIS A 367 -11.47 16.95 -2.59
C HIS A 367 -10.60 16.00 -1.78
N ILE A 368 -10.38 16.32 -0.50
CA ILE A 368 -9.89 15.37 0.49
C ILE A 368 -10.55 15.61 1.85
N ARG A 369 -10.87 14.52 2.54
CA ARG A 369 -11.59 14.53 3.81
C ARG A 369 -10.71 14.06 4.98
N PHE A 370 -11.19 14.26 6.21
CA PHE A 370 -10.53 13.87 7.46
C PHE A 370 -10.07 12.41 7.57
N ASP A 371 -10.71 11.49 6.84
CA ASP A 371 -10.35 10.08 6.79
C ASP A 371 -9.47 9.73 5.57
N GLY A 372 -8.97 10.75 4.86
CA GLY A 372 -8.11 10.57 3.70
C GLY A 372 -8.86 10.15 2.43
N LYS A 373 -10.19 10.04 2.43
CA LYS A 373 -10.94 9.80 1.19
C LYS A 373 -10.77 10.99 0.26
N SER A 374 -10.39 10.73 -1.00
CA SER A 374 -10.19 11.77 -2.01
C SER A 374 -10.96 11.50 -3.29
N TRP A 375 -11.45 12.54 -3.95
CA TRP A 375 -12.14 12.39 -5.25
C TRP A 375 -12.01 13.66 -6.07
N PHE A 376 -12.32 13.53 -7.36
CA PHE A 376 -12.48 14.69 -8.23
C PHE A 376 -13.93 14.82 -8.64
N ASP A 377 -14.43 16.04 -8.71
CA ASP A 377 -15.73 16.33 -9.30
C ASP A 377 -15.86 15.69 -10.69
N SER A 378 -17.05 15.12 -10.95
CA SER A 378 -17.42 14.74 -12.31
C SER A 378 -17.39 15.99 -13.19
N ARG A 379 -16.82 15.91 -14.40
CA ARG A 379 -16.71 17.07 -15.30
C ARG A 379 -18.09 17.73 -15.40
N ARG A 380 -18.23 18.96 -14.91
CA ARG A 380 -19.42 19.76 -15.20
C ARG A 380 -19.58 19.75 -16.72
N LYS A 381 -20.65 19.16 -17.23
CA LYS A 381 -21.08 19.40 -18.61
C LYS A 381 -21.19 20.91 -18.72
N ARG A 382 -20.23 21.52 -19.42
CA ARG A 382 -20.21 22.95 -19.67
C ARG A 382 -21.60 23.27 -20.21
N LYS A 383 -22.45 23.97 -19.43
CA LYS A 383 -23.75 24.44 -19.93
C LYS A 383 -23.42 25.12 -21.24
N ARG A 384 -23.94 24.60 -22.36
CA ARG A 384 -23.92 25.33 -23.63
C ARG A 384 -24.52 26.69 -23.31
N LYS A 385 -23.66 27.71 -23.21
CA LYS A 385 -24.13 29.10 -23.25
C LYS A 385 -24.84 29.23 -24.60
N GLY A 386 -26.04 29.79 -24.53
CA GLY A 386 -27.00 29.79 -25.63
C GLY A 386 -26.41 30.23 -26.96
N ALA A 387 -26.97 29.63 -28.01
CA ALA A 387 -27.19 30.28 -29.29
C ALA A 387 -28.69 30.27 -29.50
#